data_AF-L7FNZ9-F1
#
_entry.id   AF-L7FNZ9-F1
#
_cell.length_a   1.000
_cell.length_b   1.000
_cell.length_c   1.000
_cell.angle_alpha   90.00
_cell.angle_beta   90.00
_cell.angle_gamma   90.00
#
_symmetry.space_group_name_H-M   'P 1'
#
loop_
_entity.id
_entity.type
_entity.pdbx_description
1 polymer ?
#
loop_
_entity_poly.entity_id
_entity_poly.type
_entity_poly.pdbx_seq_one_letter_code
_entity_poly.pdbx_strand_id
1 'polypeptide(L)'
;MYWLFLFVFVVFVAHSQVIITYFEVNNVIYFDGFLTNECNQKDFTLTVSTTTENGNTIYIDSFIFLNSCCNSTLLTFTDLNNPTLEYKIFNIFQEITLKYFFIQTRFRDSRITLEENNRPDNLFVSMGCFNNEKNCRTEIGDNQRPTVAFFKRGIHLFSNIDQHWWIVFHRNETLSYSPYILIDGTTNQTSTFHLQTNINVGDVEFSYLRYLFSGNEFTQIPTLQWDDDYTHKDLNVKVVCKRTISTSENALKRFFMISTSYDENLINESTLCGCVPNSNYIKDDNTTFNISDCRFNSSYFDLDLTKLTKDNNNNTE
;
A
#
# COMPACT_ATOMS: atom_id res chain seq x y z
N MET A 1 49.73 -51.40 -16.69
CA MET A 1 48.30 -51.58 -16.40
C MET A 1 47.98 -51.08 -15.00
N TYR A 2 48.08 -49.76 -14.76
CA TYR A 2 47.69 -49.09 -13.50
C TYR A 2 47.44 -47.59 -13.75
N TRP A 3 46.70 -47.29 -14.83
CA TRP A 3 46.24 -45.95 -15.21
C TRP A 3 44.72 -45.87 -15.15
N LEU A 4 44.11 -46.67 -14.28
CA LEU A 4 42.65 -46.83 -14.18
C LEU A 4 42.08 -46.42 -12.82
N PHE A 5 42.92 -45.94 -11.90
CA PHE A 5 42.49 -45.50 -10.57
C PHE A 5 42.35 -43.98 -10.40
N LEU A 6 42.70 -43.18 -11.41
CA LEU A 6 42.59 -41.70 -11.32
C LEU A 6 41.28 -41.13 -11.89
N PHE A 7 40.49 -41.92 -12.61
CA PHE A 7 39.27 -41.43 -13.28
C PHE A 7 37.97 -41.64 -12.48
N VAL A 8 38.02 -42.37 -11.36
CA VAL A 8 36.82 -42.61 -10.53
C VAL A 8 36.61 -41.50 -9.49
N PHE A 9 37.60 -40.64 -9.24
CA PHE A 9 37.47 -39.52 -8.29
C PHE A 9 37.12 -38.18 -8.95
N VAL A 10 37.12 -38.10 -10.28
CA VAL A 10 36.92 -36.83 -11.03
C VAL A 10 35.52 -36.74 -11.66
N VAL A 11 34.72 -37.81 -11.65
CA VAL A 11 33.47 -37.86 -12.44
C VAL A 11 32.17 -37.85 -11.63
N PHE A 12 32.15 -38.03 -10.31
CA PHE A 12 30.88 -37.91 -9.57
C PHE A 12 31.08 -37.23 -8.22
N VAL A 13 30.23 -36.25 -7.94
CA VAL A 13 30.22 -35.36 -6.77
C VAL A 13 31.00 -34.04 -6.90
N ALA A 14 30.92 -33.41 -8.08
CA ALA A 14 30.44 -32.02 -8.06
C ALA A 14 28.95 -32.07 -7.69
N HIS A 15 28.62 -32.34 -6.42
CA HIS A 15 27.26 -32.14 -5.92
C HIS A 15 27.05 -30.63 -5.95
N SER A 16 26.55 -30.12 -7.07
CA SER A 16 25.82 -28.87 -7.04
C SER A 16 24.73 -29.05 -6.00
N GLN A 17 24.90 -28.42 -4.84
CA GLN A 17 23.91 -28.48 -3.78
C GLN A 17 22.68 -27.74 -4.30
N VAL A 18 21.63 -28.49 -4.63
CA VAL A 18 20.34 -27.88 -4.95
C VAL A 18 19.75 -27.39 -3.63
N ILE A 19 19.45 -26.10 -3.56
CA ILE A 19 18.76 -25.49 -2.43
C ILE A 19 17.34 -25.17 -2.87
N ILE A 20 16.36 -25.61 -2.09
CA ILE A 20 14.95 -25.27 -2.30
C ILE A 20 14.65 -24.03 -1.45
N THR A 21 14.42 -22.89 -2.10
CA THR A 21 14.19 -21.61 -1.41
C THR A 21 13.56 -20.58 -2.35
N TYR A 22 13.32 -19.37 -1.82
CA TYR A 22 12.90 -18.22 -2.61
C TYR A 22 14.07 -17.57 -3.35
N PHE A 23 13.83 -17.22 -4.60
CA PHE A 23 14.82 -16.63 -5.46
C PHE A 23 14.25 -15.59 -6.42
N GLU A 24 15.03 -14.53 -6.71
CA GLU A 24 14.67 -13.50 -7.69
C GLU A 24 15.31 -13.77 -9.07
N VAL A 25 14.46 -14.02 -10.08
CA VAL A 25 14.87 -14.05 -11.50
C VAL A 25 14.06 -13.04 -12.28
N ASN A 26 14.72 -12.16 -13.02
CA ASN A 26 14.06 -11.16 -13.87
C ASN A 26 13.01 -10.32 -13.10
N ASN A 27 13.34 -9.91 -11.87
CA ASN A 27 12.45 -9.19 -10.95
C ASN A 27 11.20 -9.98 -10.52
N VAL A 28 11.29 -11.31 -10.49
CA VAL A 28 10.26 -12.20 -9.96
C VAL A 28 10.85 -13.04 -8.83
N ILE A 29 10.36 -12.86 -7.61
CA ILE A 29 10.64 -13.70 -6.45
C ILE A 29 9.68 -14.89 -6.46
N TYR A 30 10.21 -16.11 -6.57
CA TYR A 30 9.41 -17.34 -6.53
C TYR A 30 10.17 -18.48 -5.82
N PHE A 31 9.42 -19.50 -5.41
CA PHE A 31 9.93 -20.68 -4.73
C PHE A 31 10.23 -21.79 -5.75
N ASP A 32 11.47 -22.29 -5.78
CA ASP A 32 11.89 -23.42 -6.62
C ASP A 32 13.20 -24.06 -6.07
N GLY A 33 13.67 -25.13 -6.72
CA GLY A 33 14.97 -25.74 -6.49
C GLY A 33 16.06 -25.16 -7.40
N PHE A 34 17.07 -24.52 -6.81
CA PHE A 34 18.15 -23.84 -7.54
C PHE A 34 19.51 -24.46 -7.27
N LEU A 35 20.40 -24.41 -8.27
CA LEU A 35 21.83 -24.67 -8.07
C LEU A 35 22.43 -23.48 -7.30
N THR A 36 23.33 -23.73 -6.33
CA THR A 36 23.87 -22.67 -5.44
C THR A 36 24.50 -21.49 -6.17
N ASN A 37 25.07 -21.71 -7.36
CA ASN A 37 25.70 -20.68 -8.20
C ASN A 37 24.70 -19.79 -8.94
N GLU A 38 23.42 -20.15 -9.01
CA GLU A 38 22.35 -19.36 -9.60
C GLU A 38 21.61 -18.51 -8.56
N CYS A 39 21.97 -18.61 -7.28
CA CYS A 39 21.32 -17.92 -6.16
C CYS A 39 21.78 -16.44 -6.04
N ASN A 40 21.05 -15.53 -6.69
CA ASN A 40 21.11 -14.06 -6.48
C ASN A 40 20.19 -13.55 -5.34
N GLN A 41 20.44 -13.91 -4.09
CA GLN A 41 19.78 -13.28 -2.92
C GLN A 41 20.41 -11.93 -2.55
N LYS A 42 20.89 -11.15 -3.53
CA LYS A 42 21.59 -9.89 -3.26
C LYS A 42 20.65 -8.74 -2.91
N ASP A 43 19.39 -8.84 -3.32
CA ASP A 43 18.41 -7.74 -3.20
C ASP A 43 17.50 -7.90 -1.98
N PHE A 44 17.47 -9.09 -1.37
CA PHE A 44 16.77 -9.33 -0.11
C PHE A 44 17.43 -10.43 0.73
N THR A 45 17.25 -10.34 2.04
CA THR A 45 17.54 -11.44 2.97
C THR A 45 16.26 -12.17 3.31
N LEU A 46 16.25 -13.49 3.20
CA LEU A 46 15.16 -14.34 3.69
C LEU A 46 15.44 -14.80 5.12
N THR A 47 14.48 -14.60 6.02
CA THR A 47 14.48 -15.17 7.37
C THR A 47 13.21 -15.98 7.57
N VAL A 48 13.37 -17.18 8.12
CA VAL A 48 12.25 -18.11 8.38
C VAL A 48 12.03 -18.19 9.89
N SER A 49 10.78 -18.08 10.31
CA SER A 49 10.38 -18.19 11.70
C SER A 49 9.06 -18.95 11.83
N THR A 50 8.62 -19.19 13.07
CA THR A 50 7.33 -19.83 13.34
C THR A 50 6.58 -19.06 14.42
N THR A 51 5.25 -19.09 14.33
CA THR A 51 4.35 -18.62 15.38
C THR A 51 3.30 -19.69 15.70
N THR A 52 2.57 -19.51 16.79
CA THR A 52 1.44 -20.38 17.13
C THR A 52 0.15 -19.56 17.10
N GLU A 53 -0.78 -19.93 16.21
CA GLU A 53 -2.12 -19.34 16.15
C GLU A 53 -3.16 -20.46 16.33
N ASN A 54 -4.07 -20.30 17.29
CA ASN A 54 -5.11 -21.29 17.61
C ASN A 54 -4.59 -22.73 17.83
N GLY A 55 -3.38 -22.87 18.39
CA GLY A 55 -2.73 -24.15 18.64
C GLY A 55 -2.01 -24.78 17.43
N ASN A 56 -2.03 -24.14 16.26
CA ASN A 56 -1.31 -24.58 15.07
C ASN A 56 0.02 -23.83 14.91
N THR A 57 1.08 -24.55 14.56
CA THR A 57 2.35 -23.93 14.14
C THR A 57 2.20 -23.36 12.74
N ILE A 58 2.46 -22.08 12.59
CA ILE A 58 2.45 -21.36 11.32
C ILE A 58 3.88 -20.96 10.97
N TYR A 59 4.30 -21.25 9.75
CA TYR A 59 5.59 -20.82 9.21
C TYR A 59 5.49 -19.41 8.64
N ILE A 60 6.52 -18.61 8.86
CA ILE A 60 6.59 -17.22 8.42
C ILE A 60 7.90 -17.03 7.65
N ASP A 61 7.77 -16.57 6.42
CA ASP A 61 8.89 -16.10 5.61
C ASP A 61 8.92 -14.59 5.60
N SER A 62 10.04 -14.04 6.06
CA SER A 62 10.27 -12.60 6.10
C SER A 62 11.36 -12.22 5.12
N PHE A 63 10.97 -11.43 4.13
CA PHE A 63 11.79 -10.85 3.08
C PHE A 63 12.22 -9.45 3.50
N ILE A 64 13.50 -9.28 3.80
CA ILE A 64 14.08 -8.00 4.20
C ILE A 64 14.81 -7.43 2.99
N PHE A 65 14.21 -6.43 2.34
CA PHE A 65 14.79 -5.79 1.17
C PHE A 65 16.01 -4.93 1.54
N LEU A 66 17.10 -5.12 0.81
CA LEU A 66 18.36 -4.43 0.99
C LEU A 66 18.45 -3.22 0.05
N ASN A 67 19.39 -2.29 0.28
CA ASN A 67 19.58 -1.09 -0.56
C ASN A 67 19.98 -1.41 -2.00
N SER A 68 20.51 -2.62 -2.24
CA SER A 68 20.75 -3.17 -3.58
C SER A 68 19.47 -3.44 -4.33
N CYS A 69 18.35 -3.66 -3.62
CA CYS A 69 17.05 -3.74 -4.25
C CYS A 69 16.67 -2.35 -4.80
N CYS A 70 16.17 -2.22 -6.02
CA CYS A 70 16.09 -3.26 -7.03
C CYS A 70 16.62 -2.67 -8.33
N ASN A 71 17.20 -3.49 -9.21
CA ASN A 71 17.69 -3.00 -10.50
C ASN A 71 16.56 -2.49 -11.41
N SER A 72 15.31 -2.86 -11.08
CA SER A 72 14.08 -2.45 -11.73
C SER A 72 13.17 -1.68 -10.77
N THR A 73 12.30 -0.82 -11.31
CA THR A 73 11.22 -0.19 -10.55
C THR A 73 10.03 -1.13 -10.31
N LEU A 74 10.05 -2.33 -10.91
CA LEU A 74 9.03 -3.35 -10.83
C LEU A 74 9.60 -4.62 -10.20
N LEU A 75 8.87 -5.17 -9.23
CA LEU A 75 9.12 -6.48 -8.63
C LEU A 75 7.82 -7.26 -8.57
N THR A 76 7.89 -8.57 -8.78
CA THR A 76 6.78 -9.50 -8.56
C THR A 76 7.18 -10.53 -7.53
N PHE A 77 6.30 -10.83 -6.58
CA PHE A 77 6.39 -12.01 -5.73
C PHE A 77 5.30 -12.99 -6.14
N THR A 78 5.65 -14.28 -6.22
CA THR A 78 4.69 -15.33 -6.55
C THR A 78 4.95 -16.61 -5.74
N ASP A 79 3.93 -17.09 -5.03
CA ASP A 79 3.95 -18.37 -4.31
C ASP A 79 3.09 -19.46 -4.99
N LEU A 80 2.70 -19.25 -6.24
CA LEU A 80 1.78 -20.15 -6.95
C LEU A 80 2.31 -21.60 -7.07
N ASN A 81 3.64 -21.76 -7.05
CA ASN A 81 4.31 -23.07 -7.06
C ASN A 81 4.74 -23.55 -5.66
N ASN A 82 4.56 -22.75 -4.62
CA ASN A 82 4.91 -23.15 -3.26
C ASN A 82 3.94 -24.25 -2.78
N PRO A 83 4.43 -25.41 -2.32
CA PRO A 83 3.58 -26.48 -1.80
C PRO A 83 3.04 -26.20 -0.39
N THR A 84 3.66 -25.31 0.38
CA THR A 84 3.36 -25.08 1.79
C THR A 84 2.68 -23.74 2.03
N LEU A 85 1.70 -23.75 2.94
CA LEU A 85 1.09 -22.53 3.44
C LEU A 85 2.04 -21.88 4.45
N GLU A 86 2.39 -20.62 4.16
CA GLU A 86 3.29 -19.80 4.96
C GLU A 86 2.75 -18.37 4.95
N TYR A 87 2.90 -17.67 6.07
CA TYR A 87 2.71 -16.22 6.09
C TYR A 87 3.92 -15.55 5.45
N LYS A 88 3.70 -14.42 4.77
CA LYS A 88 4.77 -13.68 4.10
C LYS A 88 4.84 -12.27 4.67
N ILE A 89 6.04 -11.85 5.05
CA ILE A 89 6.30 -10.48 5.52
C ILE A 89 7.32 -9.84 4.59
N PHE A 90 6.97 -8.69 4.03
CA PHE A 90 7.82 -7.89 3.16
C PHE A 90 8.24 -6.63 3.91
N ASN A 91 9.53 -6.49 4.17
CA ASN A 91 10.10 -5.39 4.94
C ASN A 91 10.92 -4.47 4.02
N ILE A 92 10.43 -3.25 3.80
CA ILE A 92 11.08 -2.20 3.01
C ILE A 92 11.49 -1.05 3.95
N PHE A 93 12.63 -1.25 4.62
CA PHE A 93 13.18 -0.25 5.56
C PHE A 93 14.33 0.57 4.99
N GLN A 94 14.79 0.20 3.80
CA GLN A 94 15.88 0.88 3.10
C GLN A 94 15.32 1.71 1.93
N GLU A 95 16.09 2.71 1.51
CA GLU A 95 15.75 3.47 0.31
C GLU A 95 16.06 2.62 -0.92
N ILE A 96 15.00 2.14 -1.56
CA ILE A 96 15.04 1.31 -2.75
C ILE A 96 14.28 1.99 -3.90
N THR A 97 14.57 1.63 -5.14
CA THR A 97 13.99 2.24 -6.35
C THR A 97 12.61 1.69 -6.73
N LEU A 98 12.08 0.75 -5.95
CA LEU A 98 10.83 0.04 -6.23
C LEU A 98 9.63 1.00 -6.28
N LYS A 99 8.88 0.95 -7.38
CA LYS A 99 7.63 1.71 -7.60
C LYS A 99 6.41 0.83 -7.78
N TYR A 100 6.58 -0.40 -8.26
CA TYR A 100 5.50 -1.34 -8.53
C TYR A 100 5.84 -2.69 -7.90
N PHE A 101 5.00 -3.16 -6.98
CA PHE A 101 5.14 -4.46 -6.35
C PHE A 101 3.89 -5.30 -6.58
N PHE A 102 4.04 -6.38 -7.34
CA PHE A 102 2.96 -7.32 -7.63
C PHE A 102 3.08 -8.53 -6.73
N ILE A 103 2.01 -8.92 -6.07
CA ILE A 103 1.99 -10.05 -5.13
C ILE A 103 0.91 -11.03 -5.61
N GLN A 104 1.37 -12.19 -6.05
CA GLN A 104 0.54 -13.31 -6.49
C GLN A 104 0.62 -14.39 -5.43
N THR A 105 -0.53 -14.76 -4.88
CA THR A 105 -0.58 -15.85 -3.91
C THR A 105 -1.71 -16.83 -4.19
N ARG A 106 -1.45 -18.11 -3.95
CA ARG A 106 -2.44 -19.19 -4.10
C ARG A 106 -3.24 -19.47 -2.84
N PHE A 107 -2.71 -19.08 -1.67
CA PHE A 107 -3.26 -19.52 -0.40
C PHE A 107 -4.27 -18.50 0.14
N ARG A 108 -5.54 -18.91 0.21
CA ARG A 108 -6.61 -18.16 0.87
C ARG A 108 -6.24 -17.80 2.32
N ASP A 109 -5.57 -18.73 3.00
CA ASP A 109 -5.26 -18.63 4.43
C ASP A 109 -3.82 -18.17 4.71
N SER A 110 -3.13 -17.58 3.74
CA SER A 110 -1.82 -16.96 3.95
C SER A 110 -1.97 -15.45 4.21
N ARG A 111 -1.52 -15.02 5.39
CA ARG A 111 -1.37 -13.60 5.71
C ARG A 111 -0.17 -13.02 4.96
N ILE A 112 -0.41 -11.93 4.24
CA ILE A 112 0.62 -11.12 3.60
C ILE A 112 0.77 -9.81 4.37
N THR A 113 1.95 -9.55 4.91
CA THR A 113 2.27 -8.30 5.59
C THR A 113 3.28 -7.51 4.76
N LEU A 114 3.02 -6.22 4.56
CA LEU A 114 3.96 -5.26 4.00
C LEU A 114 4.23 -4.18 5.06
N GLU A 115 5.49 -4.07 5.47
CA GLU A 115 5.97 -3.01 6.36
C GLU A 115 6.97 -2.14 5.60
N GLU A 116 6.68 -0.85 5.50
CA GLU A 116 7.51 0.09 4.74
C GLU A 116 7.72 1.39 5.51
N ASN A 117 8.96 1.90 5.53
CA ASN A 117 9.31 3.12 6.26
C ASN A 117 10.09 4.14 5.41
N ASN A 118 11.03 3.69 4.58
CA ASN A 118 12.05 4.57 4.00
C ASN A 118 12.20 4.46 2.48
N ARG A 119 11.10 4.33 1.73
CA ARG A 119 11.09 4.25 0.26
C ARG A 119 10.74 5.59 -0.42
N PRO A 120 10.90 5.71 -1.75
CA PRO A 120 10.31 6.77 -2.55
C PRO A 120 8.78 6.80 -2.42
N ASP A 121 8.21 7.97 -2.65
CA ASP A 121 6.77 8.20 -2.57
C ASP A 121 5.99 7.46 -3.68
N ASN A 122 4.73 7.09 -3.41
CA ASN A 122 3.79 6.44 -4.34
C ASN A 122 4.15 5.03 -4.82
N LEU A 123 4.50 4.12 -3.90
CA LEU A 123 4.57 2.68 -4.22
C LEU A 123 3.18 2.18 -4.60
N PHE A 124 3.10 1.55 -5.77
CA PHE A 124 1.94 0.79 -6.18
C PHE A 124 2.11 -0.67 -5.76
N VAL A 125 1.17 -1.19 -4.98
CA VAL A 125 1.12 -2.58 -4.56
C VAL A 125 -0.15 -3.21 -5.11
N SER A 126 0.03 -4.25 -5.90
CA SER A 126 -1.07 -4.99 -6.50
C SER A 126 -1.11 -6.38 -5.91
N MET A 127 -2.16 -6.72 -5.17
CA MET A 127 -2.37 -8.08 -4.66
C MET A 127 -3.44 -8.78 -5.49
N GLY A 128 -3.07 -9.93 -6.04
CA GLY A 128 -3.95 -10.70 -6.90
C GLY A 128 -3.25 -11.14 -8.16
N CYS A 129 -3.99 -11.89 -8.97
CA CYS A 129 -3.51 -12.42 -10.23
C CYS A 129 -4.23 -11.78 -11.38
N PHE A 130 -3.46 -11.40 -12.39
CA PHE A 130 -3.93 -10.70 -13.56
C PHE A 130 -3.62 -11.55 -14.79
N ASN A 131 -4.28 -11.30 -15.92
CA ASN A 131 -3.99 -12.03 -17.17
C ASN A 131 -4.23 -13.55 -17.14
N ASN A 132 -5.27 -14.02 -16.46
CA ASN A 132 -5.70 -15.44 -16.42
C ASN A 132 -4.70 -16.42 -15.80
N GLU A 133 -3.84 -15.96 -14.90
CA GLU A 133 -3.00 -16.84 -14.08
C GLU A 133 -3.86 -17.81 -13.26
N LYS A 134 -3.42 -19.07 -13.19
CA LYS A 134 -4.13 -20.15 -12.50
C LYS A 134 -3.63 -20.30 -11.07
N ASN A 135 -4.44 -20.96 -10.24
CA ASN A 135 -4.14 -21.31 -8.84
C ASN A 135 -4.07 -20.13 -7.86
N CYS A 136 -4.37 -18.91 -8.29
CA CYS A 136 -4.39 -17.78 -7.39
C CYS A 136 -5.57 -17.83 -6.43
N ARG A 137 -5.39 -17.28 -5.24
CA ARG A 137 -6.49 -17.12 -4.30
C ARG A 137 -7.55 -16.20 -4.88
N THR A 138 -8.81 -16.55 -4.71
CA THR A 138 -9.98 -15.78 -5.18
C THR A 138 -10.74 -15.11 -4.04
N GLU A 139 -10.37 -15.42 -2.79
CA GLU A 139 -10.98 -14.93 -1.56
C GLU A 139 -9.95 -14.98 -0.42
N ILE A 140 -10.24 -14.28 0.68
CA ILE A 140 -9.40 -14.22 1.88
C ILE A 140 -10.14 -14.89 3.05
N GLY A 141 -9.40 -15.64 3.88
CA GLY A 141 -9.94 -16.15 5.15
C GLY A 141 -10.14 -15.02 6.16
N ASP A 142 -11.17 -15.08 7.00
CA ASP A 142 -11.59 -13.96 7.86
C ASP A 142 -10.49 -13.37 8.75
N ASN A 143 -9.50 -14.19 9.13
CA ASN A 143 -8.36 -13.85 10.00
C ASN A 143 -7.02 -13.70 9.25
N GLN A 144 -7.05 -13.74 7.92
CA GLN A 144 -5.86 -13.82 7.04
C GLN A 144 -5.70 -12.59 6.14
N ARG A 145 -6.35 -11.52 6.57
CA ARG A 145 -6.33 -10.18 5.98
C ARG A 145 -4.90 -9.71 5.75
N PRO A 146 -4.53 -9.21 4.56
CA PRO A 146 -3.24 -8.60 4.36
C PRO A 146 -3.08 -7.36 5.22
N THR A 147 -1.91 -7.22 5.82
CA THR A 147 -1.54 -6.08 6.66
C THR A 147 -0.61 -5.16 5.88
N VAL A 148 -0.92 -3.86 5.84
CA VAL A 148 -0.06 -2.84 5.25
C VAL A 148 0.24 -1.80 6.31
N ALA A 149 1.48 -1.78 6.79
CA ALA A 149 1.98 -0.80 7.76
C ALA A 149 2.92 0.18 7.06
N PHE A 150 2.61 1.46 7.18
CA PHE A 150 3.41 2.54 6.59
C PHE A 150 3.46 3.78 7.50
N PHE A 151 4.49 4.59 7.31
CA PHE A 151 4.80 5.72 8.19
C PHE A 151 4.66 7.09 7.51
N LYS A 152 5.39 7.32 6.41
CA LYS A 152 5.57 8.69 5.89
C LYS A 152 5.25 8.85 4.41
N ARG A 153 5.22 7.75 3.65
CA ARG A 153 5.15 7.78 2.19
C ARG A 153 3.80 7.28 1.72
N GLY A 154 3.33 7.86 0.63
CA GLY A 154 2.08 7.47 0.03
C GLY A 154 2.16 6.11 -0.64
N ILE A 155 1.04 5.42 -0.67
CA ILE A 155 0.89 4.05 -1.18
C ILE A 155 -0.42 3.92 -1.96
N HIS A 156 -0.38 3.16 -3.05
CA HIS A 156 -1.56 2.79 -3.81
C HIS A 156 -1.71 1.27 -3.76
N LEU A 157 -2.79 0.80 -3.15
CA LEU A 157 -3.18 -0.59 -3.05
C LEU A 157 -4.23 -0.91 -4.11
N PHE A 158 -4.04 -1.99 -4.85
CA PHE A 158 -4.98 -2.46 -5.85
C PHE A 158 -5.24 -3.96 -5.72
N SER A 159 -6.50 -4.38 -5.91
CA SER A 159 -6.83 -5.80 -6.03
C SER A 159 -8.04 -6.09 -6.91
N ASN A 160 -8.06 -7.28 -7.52
CA ASN A 160 -9.22 -7.80 -8.25
C ASN A 160 -10.16 -8.66 -7.39
N ILE A 161 -9.81 -8.94 -6.14
CA ILE A 161 -10.67 -9.59 -5.13
C ILE A 161 -10.80 -8.67 -3.92
N ASP A 162 -11.76 -8.93 -3.04
CA ASP A 162 -11.79 -8.21 -1.76
C ASP A 162 -10.69 -8.75 -0.85
N GLN A 163 -9.67 -7.93 -0.56
CA GLN A 163 -8.55 -8.34 0.27
C GLN A 163 -8.86 -8.20 1.77
N HIS A 164 -9.92 -7.50 2.16
CA HIS A 164 -10.19 -7.16 3.56
C HIS A 164 -9.00 -6.43 4.22
N TRP A 165 -8.45 -5.39 3.57
CA TRP A 165 -7.19 -4.76 3.93
C TRP A 165 -7.10 -4.32 5.40
N TRP A 166 -6.05 -4.74 6.11
CA TRP A 166 -5.72 -4.19 7.42
C TRP A 166 -4.62 -3.14 7.29
N ILE A 167 -5.00 -1.89 7.49
CA ILE A 167 -4.13 -0.74 7.27
C ILE A 167 -3.65 -0.22 8.62
N VAL A 168 -2.36 -0.40 8.93
CA VAL A 168 -1.76 0.13 10.15
C VAL A 168 -1.20 1.50 9.85
N PHE A 169 -1.74 2.50 10.54
CA PHE A 169 -1.47 3.89 10.27
C PHE A 169 -0.67 4.52 11.40
N HIS A 170 0.62 4.77 11.13
CA HIS A 170 1.52 5.43 12.06
C HIS A 170 1.60 6.93 11.78
N ARG A 171 0.97 7.75 12.62
CA ARG A 171 1.17 9.20 12.60
C ARG A 171 1.90 9.66 13.85
N ASN A 172 2.92 10.50 13.67
CA ASN A 172 3.55 11.22 14.76
C ASN A 172 3.43 12.73 14.55
N GLU A 173 3.61 13.48 15.63
CA GLU A 173 3.55 14.95 15.66
C GLU A 173 4.58 15.67 14.76
N THR A 174 5.59 14.95 14.26
CA THR A 174 6.65 15.52 13.40
C THR A 174 6.26 15.55 11.92
N LEU A 175 5.18 14.88 11.51
CA LEU A 175 4.70 14.88 10.14
C LEU A 175 3.86 16.14 9.87
N SER A 176 4.29 16.95 8.91
CA SER A 176 3.58 18.17 8.49
C SER A 176 2.55 17.94 7.38
N TYR A 177 2.28 16.67 7.03
CA TYR A 177 1.39 16.27 5.94
C TYR A 177 0.80 14.88 6.23
N SER A 178 -0.30 14.54 5.54
CA SER A 178 -0.79 13.15 5.49
C SER A 178 -0.17 12.44 4.29
N PRO A 179 0.37 11.22 4.45
CA PRO A 179 0.73 10.41 3.29
C PRO A 179 -0.51 10.14 2.44
N TYR A 180 -0.31 10.11 1.12
CA TYR A 180 -1.36 9.78 0.17
C TYR A 180 -1.67 8.29 0.21
N ILE A 181 -2.93 7.90 0.37
CA ILE A 181 -3.32 6.49 0.33
C ILE A 181 -4.44 6.32 -0.67
N LEU A 182 -4.27 5.39 -1.61
CA LEU A 182 -5.31 5.00 -2.54
C LEU A 182 -5.61 3.51 -2.37
N ILE A 183 -6.87 3.16 -2.11
CA ILE A 183 -7.35 1.78 -2.12
C ILE A 183 -8.31 1.62 -3.29
N ASP A 184 -7.88 0.85 -4.29
CA ASP A 184 -8.57 0.67 -5.56
C ASP A 184 -8.77 -0.82 -5.86
N GLY A 185 -9.64 -1.13 -6.81
CA GLY A 185 -9.90 -2.50 -7.22
C GLY A 185 -11.04 -2.65 -8.22
N THR A 186 -11.14 -3.83 -8.83
CA THR A 186 -12.23 -4.16 -9.77
C THR A 186 -13.46 -4.76 -9.08
N THR A 187 -13.44 -4.82 -7.75
CA THR A 187 -14.53 -5.32 -6.90
C THR A 187 -14.55 -4.52 -5.60
N ASN A 188 -15.59 -4.72 -4.80
CA ASN A 188 -15.71 -4.08 -3.50
C ASN A 188 -14.48 -4.33 -2.64
N GLN A 189 -13.91 -3.26 -2.10
CA GLN A 189 -12.75 -3.32 -1.20
C GLN A 189 -13.21 -2.94 0.21
N THR A 190 -13.09 -3.87 1.15
CA THR A 190 -13.24 -3.58 2.57
C THR A 190 -11.87 -3.30 3.18
N SER A 191 -11.86 -2.39 4.16
CA SER A 191 -10.63 -2.02 4.87
C SER A 191 -10.89 -1.68 6.33
N THR A 192 -9.92 -2.02 7.17
CA THR A 192 -9.84 -1.64 8.56
C THR A 192 -8.62 -0.76 8.75
N PHE A 193 -8.80 0.47 9.23
CA PHE A 193 -7.71 1.35 9.61
C PHE A 193 -7.45 1.23 11.10
N HIS A 194 -6.29 0.67 11.45
CA HIS A 194 -5.79 0.61 12.81
C HIS A 194 -4.88 1.81 13.05
N LEU A 195 -5.37 2.75 13.84
CA LEU A 195 -4.71 4.02 14.11
C LEU A 195 -3.75 3.84 15.30
N GLN A 196 -2.45 3.81 15.00
CA GLN A 196 -1.35 3.72 15.97
C GLN A 196 -0.59 5.05 15.99
N THR A 197 -1.19 6.03 16.66
CA THR A 197 -0.67 7.41 16.69
C THR A 197 -0.50 7.89 18.13
N ASN A 198 0.00 9.09 18.38
CA ASN A 198 -0.05 9.77 19.70
C ASN A 198 -0.74 11.15 19.62
N ILE A 199 -1.34 11.48 18.47
CA ILE A 199 -1.94 12.79 18.18
C ILE A 199 -3.45 12.70 17.96
N ASN A 200 -4.17 13.78 18.28
CA ASN A 200 -5.61 13.87 18.00
C ASN A 200 -5.83 14.02 16.48
N VAL A 201 -6.42 12.98 15.86
CA VAL A 201 -6.84 12.97 14.46
C VAL A 201 -8.36 13.26 14.37
N GLY A 202 -8.81 13.99 13.35
CA GLY A 202 -10.25 14.21 13.11
C GLY A 202 -10.85 15.51 13.69
N ASP A 203 -10.46 15.96 14.89
CA ASP A 203 -11.12 17.11 15.54
C ASP A 203 -10.69 18.48 15.00
N VAL A 204 -9.50 18.61 14.41
CA VAL A 204 -8.96 19.90 13.97
C VAL A 204 -9.58 20.33 12.65
N GLU A 205 -10.31 21.46 12.65
CA GLU A 205 -10.93 22.04 11.46
C GLU A 205 -9.87 22.38 10.40
N PHE A 206 -10.10 21.89 9.18
CA PHE A 206 -9.23 22.09 8.02
C PHE A 206 -7.76 21.65 8.24
N SER A 207 -7.53 20.35 8.44
CA SER A 207 -6.20 19.82 8.76
C SER A 207 -5.88 18.51 8.02
N TYR A 208 -4.60 18.26 7.73
CA TYR A 208 -4.10 16.94 7.27
C TYR A 208 -4.46 15.81 8.22
N LEU A 209 -4.78 16.15 9.46
CA LEU A 209 -5.22 15.20 10.47
C LEU A 209 -6.58 14.56 10.15
N ARG A 210 -7.38 15.14 9.24
CA ARG A 210 -8.68 14.60 8.81
C ARG A 210 -8.61 13.66 7.62
N TYR A 211 -7.67 13.86 6.69
CA TYR A 211 -7.55 12.98 5.53
C TYR A 211 -7.21 11.55 6.01
N LEU A 212 -7.97 10.56 5.52
CA LEU A 212 -7.67 9.16 5.80
C LEU A 212 -7.10 8.50 4.55
N PHE A 213 -7.87 8.48 3.45
CA PHE A 213 -7.47 7.86 2.19
C PHE A 213 -8.42 8.25 1.04
N SER A 214 -8.05 7.86 -0.17
CA SER A 214 -8.88 7.89 -1.38
C SER A 214 -9.19 6.47 -1.85
N GLY A 215 -10.26 6.32 -2.60
CA GLY A 215 -10.65 5.05 -3.19
C GLY A 215 -11.51 5.24 -4.43
N ASN A 216 -11.91 4.16 -5.07
CA ASN A 216 -12.83 4.22 -6.22
C ASN A 216 -14.29 4.01 -5.77
N GLU A 217 -15.19 3.75 -6.73
CA GLU A 217 -16.60 3.54 -6.41
C GLU A 217 -16.91 2.23 -5.66
N PHE A 218 -16.03 1.23 -5.77
CA PHE A 218 -16.10 -0.05 -5.09
C PHE A 218 -15.48 -0.01 -3.69
N THR A 219 -14.75 1.05 -3.34
CA THR A 219 -14.23 1.23 -1.99
C THR A 219 -15.35 1.53 -1.00
N GLN A 220 -15.43 0.73 0.06
CA GLN A 220 -16.39 0.89 1.15
C GLN A 220 -15.89 1.86 2.23
N ILE A 221 -16.80 2.34 3.09
CA ILE A 221 -16.40 3.09 4.28
C ILE A 221 -15.61 2.15 5.19
N PRO A 222 -14.38 2.49 5.59
CA PRO A 222 -13.57 1.61 6.40
C PRO A 222 -14.09 1.55 7.83
N THR A 223 -13.75 0.47 8.52
CA THR A 223 -13.87 0.41 9.99
C THR A 223 -12.64 1.02 10.63
N LEU A 224 -12.81 1.77 11.72
CA LEU A 224 -11.69 2.26 12.53
C LEU A 224 -11.40 1.34 13.72
N GLN A 225 -10.12 1.14 14.02
CA GLN A 225 -9.64 0.48 15.22
C GLN A 225 -8.50 1.27 15.86
N TRP A 226 -8.34 1.10 17.17
CA TRP A 226 -7.44 1.89 18.01
C TRP A 226 -6.71 0.97 18.99
N ASP A 227 -5.52 1.37 19.41
CA ASP A 227 -4.89 0.75 20.58
C ASP A 227 -5.70 1.10 21.84
N ASP A 228 -5.75 0.18 22.81
CA ASP A 228 -6.66 0.26 23.97
C ASP A 228 -6.53 1.53 24.82
N ASP A 229 -5.36 2.18 24.80
CA ASP A 229 -5.02 3.38 25.57
C ASP A 229 -5.54 4.71 24.96
N TYR A 230 -6.31 4.65 23.87
CA TYR A 230 -6.77 5.83 23.14
C TYR A 230 -8.07 6.46 23.66
N THR A 231 -8.03 7.76 23.94
CA THR A 231 -9.11 8.55 24.54
C THR A 231 -10.11 9.16 23.54
N HIS A 232 -9.97 8.92 22.23
CA HIS A 232 -10.78 9.58 21.19
C HIS A 232 -11.54 8.57 20.32
N LYS A 233 -12.48 7.86 20.95
CA LYS A 233 -13.35 6.85 20.30
C LYS A 233 -14.51 7.44 19.51
N ASP A 234 -14.62 8.78 19.47
CA ASP A 234 -15.74 9.51 18.91
C ASP A 234 -15.44 10.01 17.48
N LEU A 235 -14.83 9.16 16.64
CA LEU A 235 -14.59 9.47 15.23
C LEU A 235 -15.37 8.54 14.30
N ASN A 236 -15.92 9.12 13.24
CA ASN A 236 -16.53 8.43 12.12
C ASN A 236 -15.72 8.67 10.84
N VAL A 237 -15.91 7.81 9.84
CA VAL A 237 -15.38 8.02 8.50
C VAL A 237 -16.51 8.39 7.56
N LYS A 238 -16.33 9.48 6.80
CA LYS A 238 -17.30 9.97 5.83
C LYS A 238 -16.68 10.14 4.46
N VAL A 239 -17.46 9.82 3.42
CA VAL A 239 -17.15 10.22 2.05
C VAL A 239 -17.45 11.71 1.94
N VAL A 240 -16.43 12.52 1.71
CA VAL A 240 -16.57 13.97 1.61
C VAL A 240 -16.52 14.46 0.17
N CYS A 241 -16.06 13.61 -0.73
CA CYS A 241 -16.01 13.93 -2.14
C CYS A 241 -16.14 12.70 -3.02
N LYS A 242 -16.85 12.87 -4.14
CA LYS A 242 -16.91 11.91 -5.25
C LYS A 242 -16.75 12.63 -6.58
N ARG A 243 -15.77 12.21 -7.38
CA ARG A 243 -15.46 12.80 -8.70
C ARG A 243 -15.38 11.74 -9.76
N THR A 244 -16.17 11.91 -10.82
CA THR A 244 -15.98 11.16 -12.06
C THR A 244 -14.72 11.65 -12.76
N ILE A 245 -13.79 10.74 -13.07
CA ILE A 245 -12.60 11.05 -13.85
C ILE A 245 -12.94 10.72 -15.31
N SER A 246 -12.76 11.67 -16.22
CA SER A 246 -13.20 11.53 -17.62
C SER A 246 -12.56 10.34 -18.38
N THR A 247 -11.45 9.82 -17.86
CA THR A 247 -10.70 8.68 -18.42
C THR A 247 -10.90 7.39 -17.63
N SER A 248 -11.77 7.38 -16.62
CA SER A 248 -12.04 6.22 -15.77
C SER A 248 -13.54 5.92 -15.80
N GLU A 249 -13.88 4.65 -15.89
CA GLU A 249 -15.27 4.21 -15.71
C GLU A 249 -15.74 4.41 -14.27
N ASN A 250 -14.80 4.38 -13.32
CA ASN A 250 -15.07 4.46 -11.88
C ASN A 250 -14.80 5.87 -11.34
N ALA A 251 -15.68 6.36 -10.48
CA ALA A 251 -15.47 7.62 -9.76
C ALA A 251 -14.47 7.48 -8.61
N LEU A 252 -13.65 8.50 -8.40
CA LEU A 252 -12.77 8.64 -7.23
C LEU A 252 -13.57 9.18 -6.03
N LYS A 253 -13.40 8.56 -4.86
CA LYS A 253 -13.93 8.99 -3.57
C LYS A 253 -12.80 9.44 -2.63
N ARG A 254 -13.07 10.43 -1.78
CA ARG A 254 -12.20 10.83 -0.65
C ARG A 254 -12.89 10.56 0.69
N PHE A 255 -12.15 9.94 1.61
CA PHE A 255 -12.64 9.53 2.91
C PHE A 255 -11.90 10.29 4.01
N PHE A 256 -12.65 10.99 4.86
CA PHE A 256 -12.12 11.76 5.98
C PHE A 256 -12.58 11.17 7.30
N MET A 257 -11.71 11.26 8.31
CA MET A 257 -12.07 11.10 9.72
C MET A 257 -12.69 12.40 10.24
N ILE A 258 -13.85 12.28 10.87
CA ILE A 258 -14.59 13.40 11.45
C ILE A 258 -15.06 13.03 12.85
N SER A 259 -15.13 14.01 13.74
CA SER A 259 -15.75 13.84 15.06
C SER A 259 -17.22 13.47 14.92
N THR A 260 -17.74 12.56 15.75
CA THR A 260 -19.18 12.25 15.83
C THR A 260 -20.01 13.46 16.28
N SER A 261 -19.37 14.43 16.93
CA SER A 261 -19.98 15.70 17.33
C SER A 261 -20.04 16.74 16.20
N TYR A 262 -19.39 16.48 15.07
CA TYR A 262 -19.38 17.40 13.93
C TYR A 262 -20.75 17.37 13.22
N ASP A 263 -21.35 18.53 12.97
CA ASP A 263 -22.63 18.60 12.26
C ASP A 263 -22.46 18.06 10.84
N GLU A 264 -22.97 16.86 10.60
CA GLU A 264 -22.85 16.16 9.31
C GLU A 264 -23.48 16.95 8.16
N ASN A 265 -24.42 17.86 8.44
CA ASN A 265 -25.05 18.73 7.44
C ASN A 265 -24.11 19.82 6.90
N LEU A 266 -23.00 20.09 7.58
CA LEU A 266 -21.95 21.01 7.11
C LEU A 266 -21.02 20.35 6.07
N ILE A 267 -21.01 19.02 6.00
CA ILE A 267 -20.25 18.25 5.01
C ILE A 267 -21.22 17.67 3.99
N ASN A 268 -21.58 18.50 3.01
CA ASN A 268 -22.22 17.98 1.80
C ASN A 268 -21.18 17.24 0.96
N GLU A 269 -21.53 16.04 0.47
CA GLU A 269 -20.71 15.31 -0.50
C GLU A 269 -20.52 16.22 -1.72
N SER A 270 -19.33 16.78 -1.85
CA SER A 270 -19.00 17.68 -2.95
C SER A 270 -18.65 16.84 -4.18
N THR A 271 -19.15 17.23 -5.36
CA THR A 271 -18.66 16.67 -6.63
C THR A 271 -17.31 17.28 -7.06
N LEU A 272 -16.87 18.33 -6.37
CA LEU A 272 -15.60 19.01 -6.59
C LEU A 272 -14.56 18.40 -5.65
N CYS A 273 -13.85 17.37 -6.11
CA CYS A 273 -12.64 16.86 -5.43
C CYS A 273 -11.43 17.75 -5.72
N GLY A 274 -11.68 19.05 -5.81
CA GLY A 274 -10.74 20.07 -6.24
C GLY A 274 -10.70 21.22 -5.25
N CYS A 275 -9.60 21.98 -5.32
CA CYS A 275 -9.47 23.23 -4.60
C CYS A 275 -10.12 24.33 -5.44
N VAL A 276 -11.10 25.05 -4.89
CA VAL A 276 -11.66 26.25 -5.53
C VAL A 276 -10.89 27.46 -5.00
N PRO A 277 -10.01 28.10 -5.77
CA PRO A 277 -9.26 29.25 -5.27
C PRO A 277 -10.23 30.37 -4.86
N ASN A 278 -9.98 30.98 -3.69
CA ASN A 278 -10.72 32.14 -3.19
C ASN A 278 -10.17 33.47 -3.71
N SER A 279 -9.10 33.44 -4.52
CA SER A 279 -8.53 34.61 -5.18
C SER A 279 -8.00 34.28 -6.57
N ASN A 280 -7.98 35.27 -7.46
CA ASN A 280 -7.40 35.15 -8.82
C ASN A 280 -5.86 35.29 -8.84
N TYR A 281 -5.22 35.39 -7.68
CA TYR A 281 -3.77 35.61 -7.57
C TYR A 281 -3.08 34.37 -6.99
N ILE A 282 -2.30 33.68 -7.82
CA ILE A 282 -1.34 32.68 -7.40
C ILE A 282 -0.10 33.43 -6.90
N LYS A 283 0.05 33.56 -5.60
CA LYS A 283 1.28 34.09 -4.97
C LYS A 283 1.98 32.92 -4.27
N ASP A 284 3.29 32.85 -4.45
CA ASP A 284 4.19 31.84 -3.84
C ASP A 284 4.40 32.04 -2.32
N ASP A 285 3.56 32.85 -1.68
CA ASP A 285 3.57 33.03 -0.23
C ASP A 285 2.43 32.23 0.42
N ASN A 286 2.68 31.73 1.63
CA ASN A 286 1.74 30.92 2.42
C ASN A 286 0.41 31.64 2.74
N THR A 287 0.16 32.87 2.27
CA THR A 287 -0.95 33.71 2.73
C THR A 287 -2.08 33.87 1.70
N THR A 288 -1.80 33.66 0.42
CA THR A 288 -2.78 33.80 -0.69
C THR A 288 -3.47 32.51 -1.11
N PHE A 289 -2.97 31.35 -0.66
CA PHE A 289 -3.63 30.04 -0.78
C PHE A 289 -4.15 29.59 0.59
N ASN A 290 -5.05 30.38 1.20
CA ASN A 290 -5.67 29.98 2.45
C ASN A 290 -6.87 29.07 2.19
N ILE A 291 -6.58 27.83 1.78
CA ILE A 291 -7.50 26.71 1.87
C ILE A 291 -6.71 25.60 2.52
N SER A 292 -6.75 25.57 3.84
CA SER A 292 -6.10 24.59 4.69
C SER A 292 -6.55 23.15 4.35
N ASP A 293 -7.70 22.95 3.71
CA ASP A 293 -8.09 21.65 3.11
C ASP A 293 -7.31 21.25 1.85
N CYS A 294 -6.65 22.17 1.16
CA CYS A 294 -5.99 21.90 -0.12
C CYS A 294 -4.53 21.47 0.02
N ARG A 295 -3.80 22.05 0.97
CA ARG A 295 -2.38 21.73 1.21
C ARG A 295 -2.16 20.28 1.66
N PHE A 296 -3.21 19.67 2.22
CA PHE A 296 -3.12 18.44 2.99
C PHE A 296 -3.86 17.25 2.37
N ASN A 297 -4.47 17.45 1.19
CA ASN A 297 -5.32 16.50 0.47
C ASN A 297 -4.59 15.83 -0.72
N SER A 298 -3.26 15.71 -0.63
CA SER A 298 -2.42 15.41 -1.79
C SER A 298 -2.73 14.06 -2.42
N SER A 299 -3.44 14.13 -3.54
CA SER A 299 -3.14 13.42 -4.77
C SER A 299 -4.01 14.00 -5.88
N TYR A 300 -3.38 14.53 -6.92
CA TYR A 300 -4.03 15.13 -8.07
C TYR A 300 -4.92 16.33 -7.71
N PHE A 301 -4.25 17.48 -7.59
CA PHE A 301 -4.90 18.76 -7.82
C PHE A 301 -5.34 18.81 -9.28
N ASP A 302 -6.64 18.85 -9.52
CA ASP A 302 -7.12 19.85 -10.47
C ASP A 302 -7.53 21.03 -9.61
N LEU A 303 -6.67 22.07 -9.59
CA LEU A 303 -7.18 23.39 -9.27
C LEU A 303 -8.33 23.62 -10.25
N ASP A 304 -9.53 23.95 -9.77
CA ASP A 304 -10.62 24.30 -10.67
C ASP A 304 -10.38 25.69 -11.25
N LEU A 305 -9.44 25.76 -12.21
CA LEU A 305 -9.03 26.99 -12.90
C LEU A 305 -10.18 27.58 -13.72
N THR A 306 -11.24 26.82 -14.00
CA THR A 306 -12.43 27.34 -14.70
C THR A 306 -13.14 28.41 -13.89
N LYS A 307 -12.92 28.45 -12.57
CA LYS A 307 -13.43 29.47 -11.66
C LYS A 307 -12.52 30.69 -11.51
N LEU A 308 -11.32 30.71 -12.11
CA LEU A 308 -10.44 31.90 -12.17
C LEU A 308 -10.92 32.96 -13.18
N THR A 309 -12.09 32.79 -13.80
CA THR A 309 -12.62 33.78 -14.74
C THR A 309 -14.04 34.21 -14.41
N LYS A 310 -14.16 35.41 -13.81
CA LYS A 310 -15.03 36.52 -14.22
C LYS A 310 -14.82 37.73 -13.31
N ASP A 311 -13.73 38.46 -13.55
CA ASP A 311 -13.62 39.90 -13.26
C ASP A 311 -12.77 40.52 -14.37
N ASN A 312 -13.34 40.59 -15.57
CA ASN A 312 -12.76 41.34 -16.69
C ASN A 312 -13.87 41.91 -17.56
N ASN A 313 -14.80 42.64 -16.93
CA ASN A 313 -15.77 43.49 -17.63
C ASN A 313 -16.23 44.69 -16.78
N ASN A 314 -15.33 45.35 -16.06
CA ASN A 314 -15.58 46.67 -15.49
C ASN A 314 -14.40 47.63 -15.74
N ASN A 315 -13.96 47.71 -16.99
CA ASN A 315 -13.23 48.87 -17.52
C ASN A 315 -14.00 49.40 -18.73
N THR A 316 -15.09 50.11 -18.44
CA THR A 316 -15.63 51.20 -19.26
C THR A 316 -16.27 52.21 -18.31
N GLU A 317 -15.44 53.05 -17.71
CA GLU A 317 -15.47 54.53 -17.83
C GLU A 317 -14.23 55.15 -17.17
#